data_AF-A0A7S2TXY3-F1
#
_entry.id   AF-A0A7S2TXY3-F1
#
_cell.length_a   1.000
_cell.length_b   1.000
_cell.length_c   1.000
_cell.angle_alpha   90.00
_cell.angle_beta   90.00
_cell.angle_gamma   90.00
#
_symmetry.space_group_name_H-M   'P 1'
#
loop_
_entity.id
_entity.type
_entity.pdbx_description
1 polymer ?
#
loop_
_entity_poly.entity_id
_entity_poly.type
_entity_poly.pdbx_seq_one_letter_code
_entity_poly.pdbx_strand_id
1 'polypeptide(L)'
;NRADHQCKGSSQTCSDSETCCSDEAGGYLCCMTTDILPSQGGTCCGGGCCTDGEACCADDKGSTCCLVQNTFCVAKDSAGTYPARCCPRWTVGCAVGSVGCCDPAQAWQRLSSEEGERAQPSQQATLVSKDDRFFDEGEDAIQGTPAYALVVSGAAKQTAALLALTIDASTGKITRKLPVTGFAAHDPAGESTREFLWDTRRKLFYYFDANFTANGGARPAGGRDTYLVSVDPTTGVAKPMLVEGAKDYPTGYALHEDGRIRMATEAWDSAGKTIVGYNFYSVDPEAAKASLLGSNVKGSKESGNPEFYAGYHRGVALDGNSVYRLGYEEVTTMTTQGIGVTTLSESKATTQWISEPAKGHDFFLTFDRLTNGSALLRGAGAGAGAESFLSLAPSTSSRSRSLDVVHWSTEESNTYEVIASFANAHAPRAIGLGTLGYVATALTETTYAALVVEYGVQSALDRWAIAVVDLSSPKNTTLKALSPWSSAGIWSASGLGM
;
A
#
# COMPACT_ATOMS: atom_id res chain seq x y z
N ASN A 1 -42.74 -23.62 16.30
CA ASN A 1 -41.85 -24.71 15.86
C ASN A 1 -41.38 -24.42 14.45
N ARG A 2 -40.27 -23.68 14.30
CA ARG A 2 -39.53 -23.71 13.04
C ARG A 2 -38.73 -25.03 13.02
N ALA A 3 -38.53 -25.60 11.85
CA ALA A 3 -37.87 -26.89 11.74
C ALA A 3 -36.36 -26.71 11.96
N ASP A 4 -35.70 -27.70 12.54
CA ASP A 4 -34.24 -27.76 12.48
C ASP A 4 -33.85 -28.32 11.10
N HIS A 5 -32.72 -27.90 10.56
CA HIS A 5 -32.15 -28.46 9.34
C HIS A 5 -30.91 -29.30 9.66
N GLN A 6 -30.74 -30.42 8.96
CA GLN A 6 -29.60 -31.31 9.14
C GLN A 6 -28.42 -30.84 8.29
N CYS A 7 -27.24 -30.76 8.90
CA CYS A 7 -26.01 -30.43 8.19
C CYS A 7 -25.71 -31.50 7.13
N LYS A 8 -25.41 -31.06 5.90
CA LYS A 8 -25.20 -31.97 4.77
C LYS A 8 -24.05 -32.93 5.07
N GLY A 9 -24.35 -34.24 5.13
CA GLY A 9 -23.36 -35.28 5.39
C GLY A 9 -23.05 -35.54 6.88
N SER A 10 -23.83 -34.96 7.80
CA SER A 10 -23.67 -35.13 9.24
C SER A 10 -25.01 -35.44 9.92
N SER A 11 -24.99 -36.04 11.12
CA SER A 11 -26.17 -36.18 11.97
C SER A 11 -26.48 -34.92 12.78
N GLN A 12 -25.63 -33.90 12.72
CA GLN A 12 -25.83 -32.62 13.39
C GLN A 12 -27.02 -31.88 12.78
N THR A 13 -27.93 -31.40 13.63
CA THR A 13 -29.05 -30.54 13.24
C THR A 13 -28.85 -29.15 13.82
N CYS A 14 -29.06 -28.13 13.00
CA CYS A 14 -29.00 -26.73 13.38
C CYS A 14 -30.37 -26.09 13.24
N SER A 15 -30.65 -25.07 14.04
CA SER A 15 -31.87 -24.26 13.86
C SER A 15 -31.86 -23.58 12.48
N ASP A 16 -33.03 -23.30 11.89
CA ASP A 16 -33.13 -22.56 10.62
C ASP A 16 -32.39 -21.21 10.58
N SER A 17 -32.07 -20.62 11.75
CA SER A 17 -31.29 -19.38 11.88
C SER A 17 -29.79 -19.58 11.97
N GLU A 18 -29.32 -20.81 12.09
CA GLU A 18 -27.91 -21.17 12.17
C GLU A 18 -27.36 -21.59 10.81
N THR A 19 -26.05 -21.48 10.64
CA THR A 19 -25.34 -22.03 9.48
C THR A 19 -24.52 -23.23 9.93
N CYS A 20 -24.64 -24.35 9.22
CA CYS A 20 -23.78 -25.51 9.40
C CYS A 20 -22.37 -25.23 8.88
N CYS A 21 -21.39 -25.18 9.77
CA CYS A 21 -19.98 -24.97 9.43
C CYS A 21 -19.17 -26.23 9.72
N SER A 22 -18.25 -26.58 8.83
CA SER A 22 -17.32 -27.68 9.08
C SER A 22 -16.37 -27.31 10.21
N ASP A 23 -16.13 -28.21 11.16
CA ASP A 23 -15.04 -28.06 12.11
C ASP A 23 -13.73 -28.66 11.56
N GLU A 24 -12.60 -28.28 12.17
CA GLU A 24 -11.28 -28.79 11.76
C GLU A 24 -11.11 -30.31 11.96
N ALA A 25 -11.99 -30.95 12.74
CA ALA A 25 -12.00 -32.40 13.01
C ALA A 25 -12.89 -33.19 12.03
N GLY A 26 -13.49 -32.54 11.02
CA GLY A 26 -14.39 -33.16 10.03
C GLY A 26 -15.83 -33.34 10.51
N GLY A 27 -16.21 -32.74 11.64
CA GLY A 27 -17.58 -32.59 12.11
C GLY A 27 -18.24 -31.30 11.63
N TYR A 28 -19.41 -31.00 12.20
CA TYR A 28 -20.16 -29.78 11.90
C TYR A 28 -20.57 -29.06 13.19
N LEU A 29 -20.48 -27.73 13.16
CA LEU A 29 -20.90 -26.81 14.21
C LEU A 29 -22.07 -25.97 13.69
N CYS A 30 -23.04 -25.69 14.55
CA CYS A 30 -24.12 -24.76 14.25
C CYS A 30 -23.70 -23.36 14.67
N CYS A 31 -23.47 -22.48 13.69
CA CYS A 31 -23.06 -21.11 13.95
C CYS A 31 -24.28 -20.20 13.89
N MET A 32 -24.62 -19.57 15.01
CA MET A 32 -25.72 -18.60 15.05
C MET A 32 -25.37 -17.37 14.21
N THR A 33 -26.36 -16.86 13.48
CA THR A 33 -26.23 -15.62 12.71
C THR A 33 -26.11 -14.38 13.60
N THR A 34 -26.45 -14.47 14.89
CA THR A 34 -26.54 -13.31 15.80
C THR A 34 -25.72 -13.41 17.08
N ASP A 35 -25.31 -14.60 17.51
CA ASP A 35 -24.58 -14.75 18.78
C ASP A 35 -23.08 -14.82 18.54
N ILE A 36 -22.40 -13.77 19.02
CA ILE A 36 -20.95 -13.63 19.04
C ILE A 36 -20.42 -14.54 20.15
N LEU A 37 -20.07 -15.77 19.79
CA LEU A 37 -19.26 -16.60 20.67
C LEU A 37 -17.78 -16.33 20.35
N PRO A 38 -16.97 -15.88 21.32
CA PRO A 38 -15.52 -15.76 21.15
C PRO A 38 -14.93 -17.18 21.09
N SER A 39 -15.00 -17.82 19.93
CA SER A 39 -14.35 -19.11 19.72
C SER A 39 -12.90 -18.87 19.31
N GLN A 40 -11.97 -19.24 20.18
CA GLN A 40 -10.57 -19.38 19.79
C GLN A 40 -10.47 -20.66 18.94
N GLY A 41 -10.45 -20.51 17.62
CA GLY A 41 -10.18 -21.61 16.68
C GLY A 41 -11.41 -22.27 16.05
N GLY A 42 -12.58 -21.62 16.04
CA GLY A 42 -13.76 -22.13 15.32
C GLY A 42 -13.99 -21.44 13.97
N THR A 43 -14.52 -22.20 13.01
CA THR A 43 -15.04 -21.71 11.71
C THR A 43 -16.25 -20.78 11.85
N CYS A 44 -16.88 -20.68 13.02
CA CYS A 44 -18.02 -19.78 13.24
C CYS A 44 -17.59 -18.32 13.37
N CYS A 45 -18.09 -17.46 12.47
CA CYS A 45 -17.95 -16.02 12.57
C CYS A 45 -19.32 -15.36 12.38
N GLY A 46 -19.91 -14.86 13.48
CA GLY A 46 -21.19 -14.12 13.56
C GLY A 46 -21.75 -13.64 12.21
N GLY A 47 -22.52 -14.51 11.57
CA GLY A 47 -22.99 -14.36 10.18
C GLY A 47 -22.70 -15.53 9.25
N GLY A 48 -21.82 -16.49 9.60
CA GLY A 48 -21.55 -17.67 8.78
C GLY A 48 -20.26 -18.42 9.13
N CYS A 49 -19.74 -19.18 8.16
CA CYS A 49 -18.52 -19.97 8.27
C CYS A 49 -17.35 -19.26 7.59
N CYS A 50 -16.22 -19.13 8.28
CA CYS A 50 -14.94 -18.88 7.63
C CYS A 50 -14.46 -20.15 6.91
N THR A 51 -13.79 -19.96 5.77
CA THR A 51 -13.14 -21.03 5.01
C THR A 51 -11.75 -21.35 5.57
N ASP A 52 -11.13 -22.43 5.08
CA ASP A 52 -9.79 -22.89 5.52
C ASP A 52 -8.64 -21.87 5.31
N GLY A 53 -8.89 -20.80 4.56
CA GLY A 53 -7.95 -19.69 4.35
C GLY A 53 -8.25 -18.45 5.19
N GLU A 54 -9.25 -18.51 6.08
CA GLU A 54 -9.79 -17.37 6.81
C GLU A 54 -9.76 -17.61 8.32
N ALA A 55 -9.60 -16.54 9.09
CA ALA A 55 -9.73 -16.53 10.53
C ALA A 55 -10.84 -15.57 10.94
N CYS A 56 -11.69 -15.99 11.89
CA CYS A 56 -12.75 -15.12 12.37
C CYS A 56 -12.18 -13.95 13.17
N CYS A 57 -12.63 -12.74 12.83
CA CYS A 57 -12.40 -11.51 13.57
C CYS A 57 -13.73 -10.98 14.06
N ALA A 58 -13.99 -11.11 15.37
CA ALA A 58 -15.28 -10.78 15.96
C ALA A 58 -15.15 -9.85 17.18
N ASP A 59 -16.19 -9.06 17.41
CA ASP A 59 -16.41 -8.25 18.60
C ASP A 59 -17.89 -8.25 19.00
N ASP A 60 -18.27 -7.43 19.98
CA ASP A 60 -19.65 -7.24 20.44
C ASP A 60 -20.60 -6.58 19.42
N LYS A 61 -20.09 -6.08 18.29
CA LYS A 61 -20.86 -5.38 17.25
C LYS A 61 -20.99 -6.19 15.95
N GLY A 62 -20.20 -7.25 15.77
CA GLY A 62 -20.28 -8.11 14.60
C GLY A 62 -19.05 -8.98 14.44
N SER A 63 -18.93 -9.57 13.25
CA SER A 63 -17.78 -10.39 12.91
C SER A 63 -17.49 -10.38 11.42
N THR A 64 -16.26 -10.72 11.05
CA THR A 64 -15.81 -10.83 9.67
C THR A 64 -14.74 -11.91 9.53
N CYS A 65 -14.79 -12.67 8.44
CA CYS A 65 -13.76 -13.66 8.11
C CYS A 65 -12.59 -12.95 7.43
N CYS A 66 -11.41 -13.04 8.05
CA CYS A 66 -10.19 -12.40 7.58
C CYS A 66 -9.29 -13.41 6.88
N LEU A 67 -8.94 -13.13 5.63
CA LEU A 67 -7.97 -13.91 4.87
C LEU A 67 -6.64 -13.97 5.61
N VAL A 68 -6.23 -15.16 6.06
CA VAL A 68 -5.05 -15.37 6.91
C VAL A 68 -3.78 -14.95 6.19
N GLN A 69 -3.66 -15.19 4.88
CA GLN A 69 -2.45 -14.82 4.14
C GLN A 69 -2.23 -13.30 4.13
N ASN A 70 -3.30 -12.54 3.88
CA ASN A 70 -3.18 -11.15 3.44
C ASN A 70 -3.56 -10.14 4.51
N THR A 71 -4.34 -10.58 5.49
CA THR A 71 -4.95 -9.71 6.49
C THR A 71 -4.68 -10.24 7.89
N PHE A 72 -4.91 -9.39 8.87
CA PHE A 72 -4.95 -9.76 10.27
C PHE A 72 -6.17 -9.13 10.92
N CYS A 73 -6.64 -9.76 12.00
CA CYS A 73 -7.75 -9.23 12.78
C CYS A 73 -7.28 -8.04 13.62
N VAL A 74 -7.91 -6.89 13.41
CA VAL A 74 -7.82 -5.76 14.32
C VAL A 74 -9.05 -5.78 15.20
N ALA A 75 -8.82 -5.86 16.51
CA ALA A 75 -9.89 -5.80 17.50
C ALA A 75 -10.63 -4.45 17.43
N LYS A 76 -11.86 -4.45 17.95
CA LYS A 76 -12.63 -3.23 18.17
C LYS A 76 -11.79 -2.22 18.94
N ASP A 77 -11.82 -0.97 18.49
CA ASP A 77 -11.13 0.09 19.21
C ASP A 77 -11.83 0.41 20.54
N SER A 78 -11.08 0.88 21.52
CA SER A 78 -11.64 1.20 22.84
C SER A 78 -12.66 2.35 22.79
N ALA A 79 -12.59 3.23 21.78
CA ALA A 79 -13.57 4.29 21.56
C ALA A 79 -14.86 3.78 20.89
N GLY A 80 -14.85 2.56 20.35
CA GLY A 80 -15.99 1.94 19.67
C GLY A 80 -16.34 2.56 18.31
N THR A 81 -15.44 3.36 17.75
CA THR A 81 -15.56 3.98 16.42
C THR A 81 -15.54 2.93 15.32
N TYR A 82 -14.64 1.94 15.44
CA TYR A 82 -14.48 0.88 14.45
C TYR A 82 -14.73 -0.49 15.08
N PRO A 83 -15.61 -1.31 14.49
CA PRO A 83 -15.74 -2.70 14.91
C PRO A 83 -14.46 -3.50 14.59
N ALA A 84 -14.42 -4.74 15.07
CA ALA A 84 -13.47 -5.75 14.65
C ALA A 84 -13.48 -5.86 13.11
N ARG A 85 -12.29 -5.90 12.53
CA ARG A 85 -12.11 -5.79 11.07
C ARG A 85 -10.83 -6.46 10.59
N CYS A 86 -10.80 -6.78 9.30
CA CYS A 86 -9.62 -7.30 8.64
C CYS A 86 -8.80 -6.13 8.09
N CYS A 87 -7.58 -5.97 8.61
CA CYS A 87 -6.63 -4.99 8.07
C CYS A 87 -5.57 -5.71 7.24
N PRO A 88 -5.12 -5.15 6.09
CA PRO A 88 -4.00 -5.70 5.35
C PRO A 88 -2.74 -5.81 6.23
N ARG A 89 -1.94 -6.87 6.09
CA ARG A 89 -0.78 -7.11 6.98
C ARG A 89 0.30 -6.03 6.97
N TRP A 90 0.36 -5.22 5.93
CA TRP A 90 1.27 -4.07 5.84
C TRP A 90 0.76 -2.84 6.62
N THR A 91 -0.44 -2.90 7.18
CA THR A 91 -1.04 -1.85 8.02
C THR A 91 -1.04 -2.22 9.50
N VAL A 92 -1.46 -1.29 10.35
CA VAL A 92 -1.71 -1.45 11.79
C VAL A 92 -3.13 -1.00 12.13
N GLY A 93 -3.72 -1.56 13.18
CA GLY A 93 -4.99 -1.06 13.69
C GLY A 93 -4.83 0.34 14.25
N CYS A 94 -5.68 1.29 13.85
CA CYS A 94 -5.65 2.67 14.36
C CYS A 94 -7.05 3.19 14.66
N ALA A 95 -7.12 4.24 15.48
CA ALA A 95 -8.37 4.90 15.86
C ALA A 95 -8.78 6.02 14.90
N VAL A 96 -7.98 6.24 13.86
CA VAL A 96 -8.13 7.28 12.84
C VAL A 96 -8.14 6.62 11.46
N GLY A 97 -8.45 7.38 10.41
CA GLY A 97 -8.46 6.88 9.03
C GLY A 97 -9.81 6.34 8.56
N SER A 98 -9.93 6.14 7.26
CA SER A 98 -11.19 5.77 6.58
C SER A 98 -11.79 4.44 7.02
N VAL A 99 -10.92 3.51 7.45
CA VAL A 99 -11.29 2.11 7.79
C VAL A 99 -10.57 1.60 9.04
N GLY A 100 -9.92 2.48 9.81
CA GLY A 100 -9.17 2.13 11.02
C GLY A 100 -7.94 1.24 10.81
N CYS A 101 -7.35 1.21 9.61
CA CYS A 101 -6.18 0.36 9.30
C CYS A 101 -5.03 1.21 8.77
N CYS A 102 -4.18 1.80 9.59
CA CYS A 102 -3.17 2.78 9.17
C CYS A 102 -1.91 2.12 8.61
N ASP A 103 -1.35 2.66 7.53
CA ASP A 103 -0.07 2.21 7.01
C ASP A 103 1.09 2.96 7.69
N PRO A 104 2.01 2.28 8.39
CA PRO A 104 3.16 2.94 8.97
C PRO A 104 4.16 3.47 7.94
N ALA A 105 4.16 2.92 6.72
CA ALA A 105 5.11 3.22 5.66
C ALA A 105 4.71 4.42 4.79
N GLN A 106 3.42 4.77 4.77
CA GLN A 106 2.86 5.85 3.99
C GLN A 106 1.62 6.42 4.70
N ALA A 107 1.45 7.73 4.76
CA ALA A 107 0.39 8.31 5.61
C ALA A 107 -0.83 8.85 4.84
N TRP A 108 -1.38 7.97 4.02
CA TRP A 108 -2.43 8.30 3.06
C TRP A 108 -3.86 8.36 3.62
N GLN A 109 -4.05 8.23 4.94
CA GLN A 109 -5.38 8.03 5.55
C GLN A 109 -6.03 9.26 6.17
N ARG A 110 -5.43 10.45 6.02
CA ARG A 110 -6.00 11.63 6.66
C ARG A 110 -7.20 12.11 5.84
N LEU A 111 -8.38 11.69 6.27
CA LEU A 111 -9.59 12.47 6.12
C LEU A 111 -9.40 13.73 6.96
N SER A 112 -9.28 14.90 6.35
CA SER A 112 -9.71 16.08 7.08
C SER A 112 -11.21 15.85 7.33
N SER A 113 -11.62 15.86 8.59
CA SER A 113 -13.04 15.90 8.97
C SER A 113 -13.79 17.05 8.27
N GLU A 114 -13.07 18.04 7.73
CA GLU A 114 -13.60 19.11 6.89
C GLU A 114 -14.05 18.67 5.48
N GLU A 115 -13.53 17.57 4.90
CA GLU A 115 -14.00 17.11 3.58
C GLU A 115 -15.44 16.57 3.61
N GLY A 116 -15.91 16.09 4.78
CA GLY A 116 -17.31 15.71 4.99
C GLY A 116 -18.29 16.89 4.86
N GLU A 117 -17.84 18.11 5.12
CA GLU A 117 -18.64 19.34 4.95
C GLU A 117 -18.37 20.06 3.62
N ARG A 118 -17.16 19.93 3.02
CA ARG A 118 -16.83 20.56 1.73
C ARG A 118 -17.35 19.81 0.50
N ALA A 119 -17.86 18.59 0.65
CA ALA A 119 -18.31 17.75 -0.46
C ALA A 119 -19.72 17.14 -0.27
N GLN A 120 -20.68 17.94 0.19
CA GLN A 120 -22.01 17.82 -0.42
C GLN A 120 -21.99 18.72 -1.65
N PRO A 121 -22.03 18.20 -2.88
CA PRO A 121 -22.37 19.06 -3.99
C PRO A 121 -23.71 19.67 -3.63
N SER A 122 -23.79 21.00 -3.56
CA SER A 122 -25.10 21.61 -3.80
C SER A 122 -25.60 20.96 -5.08
N GLN A 123 -26.83 20.45 -5.10
CA GLN A 123 -27.43 19.81 -6.27
C GLN A 123 -27.61 20.79 -7.47
N GLN A 124 -26.84 21.87 -7.51
CA GLN A 124 -26.72 22.86 -8.57
C GLN A 124 -25.26 22.96 -9.04
N ALA A 125 -24.55 21.83 -9.16
CA ALA A 125 -23.44 21.78 -10.11
C ALA A 125 -24.05 21.92 -11.51
N THR A 126 -24.20 23.17 -11.97
CA THR A 126 -24.44 23.49 -13.37
C THR A 126 -23.44 22.68 -14.17
N LEU A 127 -23.92 21.80 -15.05
CA LEU A 127 -23.10 21.08 -16.02
C LEU A 127 -22.20 22.13 -16.68
N VAL A 128 -20.94 22.21 -16.24
CA VAL A 128 -19.94 23.00 -16.92
C VAL A 128 -19.91 22.44 -18.33
N SER A 129 -20.23 23.31 -19.29
CA SER A 129 -20.31 22.93 -20.69
C SER A 129 -19.02 22.22 -21.08
N LYS A 130 -19.16 21.29 -22.01
CA LYS A 130 -18.13 20.38 -22.50
C LYS A 130 -16.88 21.08 -23.09
N ASP A 131 -16.84 22.42 -23.08
CA ASP A 131 -15.96 23.28 -23.87
C ASP A 131 -14.78 23.92 -23.11
N ASP A 132 -14.69 23.80 -21.78
CA ASP A 132 -13.54 24.34 -21.02
C ASP A 132 -12.43 23.30 -20.74
N ARG A 133 -12.41 22.16 -21.45
CA ARG A 133 -11.33 21.15 -21.36
C ARG A 133 -10.16 21.42 -22.31
N PHE A 134 -9.79 22.69 -22.48
CA PHE A 134 -8.53 23.04 -23.11
C PHE A 134 -7.39 22.85 -22.12
N PHE A 135 -6.96 21.61 -21.93
CA PHE A 135 -5.52 21.40 -21.74
C PHE A 135 -4.92 21.70 -23.11
N ASP A 136 -4.11 22.75 -23.19
CA ASP A 136 -3.30 23.03 -24.37
C ASP A 136 -2.54 21.74 -24.69
N GLU A 137 -2.90 21.08 -25.81
CA GLU A 137 -2.16 19.94 -26.32
C GLU A 137 -0.84 20.48 -26.85
N GLY A 138 0.07 20.78 -25.93
CA GLY A 138 1.48 20.95 -26.26
C GLY A 138 1.93 19.65 -26.90
N GLU A 139 1.95 19.61 -28.23
CA GLU A 139 2.78 18.69 -28.98
C GLU A 139 4.22 19.00 -28.58
N ASP A 140 4.76 18.26 -27.61
CA ASP A 140 6.15 17.77 -27.60
C ASP A 140 6.55 17.11 -26.26
N ALA A 141 7.26 15.97 -26.40
CA ALA A 141 8.41 15.48 -25.59
C ALA A 141 8.33 14.10 -24.90
N ILE A 142 7.18 13.48 -24.63
CA ILE A 142 7.14 12.11 -24.02
C ILE A 142 6.64 11.05 -25.02
N GLN A 143 6.93 11.19 -26.30
CA GLN A 143 6.47 10.20 -27.28
C GLN A 143 7.19 8.85 -27.10
N GLY A 144 6.41 7.80 -26.87
CA GLY A 144 6.86 6.42 -27.02
C GLY A 144 7.45 5.73 -25.78
N THR A 145 7.43 6.36 -24.59
CA THR A 145 7.87 5.68 -23.36
C THR A 145 6.73 4.82 -22.80
N PRO A 146 6.86 3.48 -22.80
CA PRO A 146 5.87 2.62 -22.16
C PRO A 146 5.97 2.76 -20.64
N ALA A 147 4.83 2.94 -19.98
CA ALA A 147 4.68 2.71 -18.55
C ALA A 147 4.08 1.31 -18.33
N TYR A 148 4.51 0.66 -17.27
CA TYR A 148 4.00 -0.63 -16.82
C TYR A 148 3.27 -0.44 -15.51
N ALA A 149 2.09 -1.02 -15.35
CA ALA A 149 1.35 -0.94 -14.11
C ALA A 149 0.88 -2.32 -13.66
N LEU A 150 0.89 -2.54 -12.35
CA LEU A 150 0.19 -3.65 -11.72
C LEU A 150 -1.07 -3.12 -11.05
N VAL A 151 -2.21 -3.74 -11.35
CA VAL A 151 -3.50 -3.39 -10.75
C VAL A 151 -4.24 -4.63 -10.28
N VAL A 152 -4.89 -4.55 -9.13
CA VAL A 152 -5.81 -5.57 -8.64
C VAL A 152 -7.20 -5.22 -9.14
N SER A 153 -7.88 -6.15 -9.81
CA SER A 153 -9.23 -5.94 -10.35
C SER A 153 -10.29 -6.68 -9.53
N GLY A 154 -11.12 -5.94 -8.80
CA GLY A 154 -12.20 -6.46 -7.94
C GLY A 154 -13.49 -6.87 -8.66
N ALA A 155 -13.41 -7.42 -9.89
CA ALA A 155 -14.62 -7.78 -10.64
C ALA A 155 -15.31 -9.02 -10.04
N ALA A 156 -16.53 -8.84 -9.52
CA ALA A 156 -17.35 -9.79 -8.75
C ALA A 156 -17.64 -11.20 -9.32
N LYS A 157 -17.04 -11.59 -10.45
CA LYS A 157 -17.22 -12.93 -11.07
C LYS A 157 -15.93 -13.57 -11.56
N GLN A 158 -14.79 -12.91 -11.41
CA GLN A 158 -13.47 -13.48 -11.68
C GLN A 158 -12.72 -13.39 -10.36
N THR A 159 -12.11 -14.51 -9.93
CA THR A 159 -11.10 -14.50 -8.87
C THR A 159 -10.24 -13.25 -9.06
N ALA A 160 -10.22 -12.34 -8.08
CA ALA A 160 -9.56 -11.06 -8.22
C ALA A 160 -8.15 -11.29 -8.78
N ALA A 161 -7.94 -10.85 -10.01
CA ALA A 161 -6.72 -11.13 -10.73
C ALA A 161 -5.83 -9.89 -10.64
N LEU A 162 -4.59 -10.10 -10.21
CA LEU A 162 -3.53 -9.14 -10.47
C LEU A 162 -3.34 -9.04 -11.99
N LEU A 163 -3.35 -7.83 -12.52
CA LEU A 163 -3.24 -7.53 -13.94
C LEU A 163 -1.97 -6.71 -14.20
N ALA A 164 -1.24 -7.07 -15.24
CA ALA A 164 -0.16 -6.26 -15.79
C ALA A 164 -0.69 -5.45 -16.98
N LEU A 165 -0.51 -4.13 -16.92
CA LEU A 165 -0.87 -3.19 -17.97
C LEU A 165 0.40 -2.66 -18.63
N THR A 166 0.34 -2.46 -19.94
CA THR A 166 1.27 -1.59 -20.67
C THR A 166 0.49 -0.36 -21.11
N ILE A 167 0.95 0.81 -20.71
CA ILE A 167 0.32 2.11 -20.91
C ILE A 167 1.27 2.95 -21.76
N ASP A 168 0.78 3.54 -22.84
CA ASP A 168 1.48 4.64 -23.49
C ASP A 168 1.34 5.88 -22.60
N ALA A 169 2.43 6.28 -21.96
CA ALA A 169 2.41 7.36 -20.97
C ALA A 169 1.98 8.71 -21.55
N SER A 170 2.20 8.93 -22.86
CA SER A 170 1.84 10.18 -23.53
C SER A 170 0.35 10.32 -23.83
N THR A 171 -0.34 9.20 -24.02
CA THR A 171 -1.76 9.17 -24.42
C THR A 171 -2.69 8.61 -23.35
N GLY A 172 -2.15 7.94 -22.32
CA GLY A 172 -2.92 7.15 -21.36
C GLY A 172 -3.51 5.87 -21.95
N LYS A 173 -3.19 5.52 -23.20
CA LYS A 173 -3.75 4.33 -23.86
C LYS A 173 -3.11 3.06 -23.30
N ILE A 174 -3.94 2.18 -22.76
CA ILE A 174 -3.56 0.80 -22.41
C ILE A 174 -3.39 0.03 -23.72
N THR A 175 -2.15 -0.22 -24.09
CA THR A 175 -1.79 -0.96 -25.31
C THR A 175 -1.80 -2.46 -25.08
N ARG A 176 -1.64 -2.90 -23.83
CA ARG A 176 -1.68 -4.32 -23.45
C ARG A 176 -2.23 -4.51 -22.04
N LYS A 177 -2.98 -5.59 -21.84
CA LYS A 177 -3.55 -6.02 -20.56
C LYS A 177 -3.38 -7.54 -20.42
N LEU A 178 -2.65 -7.99 -19.41
CA LEU A 178 -2.37 -9.40 -19.15
C LEU A 178 -2.79 -9.79 -17.74
N PRO A 179 -3.40 -10.98 -17.54
CA PRO A 179 -3.48 -11.57 -16.21
C PRO A 179 -2.08 -11.96 -15.74
N VAL A 180 -1.78 -11.72 -14.47
CA VAL A 180 -0.56 -12.21 -13.84
C VAL A 180 -0.76 -13.68 -13.42
N THR A 181 -0.03 -14.58 -14.06
CA THR A 181 -0.05 -16.02 -13.81
C THR A 181 1.04 -16.42 -12.81
N GLY A 182 0.85 -17.53 -12.09
CA GLY A 182 1.81 -18.01 -11.07
C GLY A 182 1.72 -17.28 -9.72
N PHE A 183 1.00 -16.17 -9.62
CA PHE A 183 0.83 -15.41 -8.38
C PHE A 183 -0.18 -16.05 -7.41
N ALA A 184 -1.27 -16.62 -7.93
CA ALA A 184 -2.37 -17.19 -7.13
C ALA A 184 -1.94 -18.35 -6.21
N ALA A 185 -0.83 -19.04 -6.52
CA ALA A 185 -0.31 -20.07 -5.64
C ALA A 185 0.29 -19.51 -4.32
N HIS A 186 0.67 -18.23 -4.32
CA HIS A 186 1.23 -17.52 -3.17
C HIS A 186 0.21 -16.61 -2.49
N ASP A 187 -0.73 -16.10 -3.27
CA ASP A 187 -1.85 -15.30 -2.79
C ASP A 187 -3.15 -15.80 -3.45
N PRO A 188 -3.76 -16.87 -2.92
CA PRO A 188 -4.97 -17.45 -3.51
C PRO A 188 -6.18 -16.53 -3.41
N ALA A 189 -6.14 -15.53 -2.53
CA ALA A 189 -7.24 -14.59 -2.36
C ALA A 189 -7.20 -13.46 -3.38
N GLY A 190 -6.01 -12.97 -3.76
CA GLY A 190 -5.81 -12.02 -4.88
C GLY A 190 -6.52 -10.65 -4.75
N GLU A 191 -7.23 -10.39 -3.66
CA GLU A 191 -8.18 -9.27 -3.52
C GLU A 191 -7.58 -8.00 -2.92
N SER A 192 -6.44 -8.10 -2.24
CA SER A 192 -5.87 -6.95 -1.52
C SER A 192 -4.79 -6.26 -2.33
N THR A 193 -4.76 -4.93 -2.25
CA THR A 193 -3.68 -4.11 -2.79
C THR A 193 -2.33 -4.55 -2.20
N ARG A 194 -1.30 -4.62 -3.04
CA ARG A 194 0.10 -4.80 -2.65
C ARG A 194 0.92 -3.66 -3.18
N GLU A 195 2.03 -3.37 -2.53
CA GLU A 195 3.00 -2.42 -3.04
C GLU A 195 4.11 -3.21 -3.71
N PHE A 196 4.17 -3.14 -5.02
CA PHE A 196 5.27 -3.68 -5.80
C PHE A 196 6.28 -2.58 -6.04
N LEU A 197 7.56 -2.87 -5.78
CA LEU A 197 8.66 -2.00 -6.17
C LEU A 197 9.02 -2.27 -7.64
N TRP A 198 9.44 -1.24 -8.37
CA TRP A 198 9.90 -1.35 -9.75
C TRP A 198 11.43 -1.40 -9.82
N ASP A 199 11.97 -2.35 -10.57
CA ASP A 199 13.38 -2.39 -10.94
C ASP A 199 13.57 -1.90 -12.37
N THR A 200 14.06 -0.66 -12.49
CA THR A 200 14.29 0.01 -13.77
C THR A 200 15.34 -0.68 -14.63
N ARG A 201 16.28 -1.44 -14.05
CA ARG A 201 17.34 -2.14 -14.80
C ARG A 201 16.83 -3.43 -15.39
N ARG A 202 16.11 -4.22 -14.59
CA ARG A 202 15.60 -5.54 -15.01
C ARG A 202 14.22 -5.46 -15.63
N LYS A 203 13.53 -4.32 -15.49
CA LYS A 203 12.16 -4.08 -15.93
C LYS A 203 11.18 -5.08 -15.32
N LEU A 204 11.35 -5.36 -14.03
CA LEU A 204 10.53 -6.28 -13.24
C LEU A 204 9.91 -5.56 -12.05
N PHE A 205 8.73 -6.02 -11.64
CA PHE A 205 8.16 -5.69 -10.34
C PHE A 205 8.60 -6.71 -9.30
N TYR A 206 8.91 -6.26 -8.09
CA TYR A 206 9.16 -7.14 -6.95
C TYR A 206 8.20 -6.89 -5.80
N TYR A 207 7.83 -7.97 -5.13
CA TYR A 207 7.00 -7.99 -3.94
C TYR A 207 7.60 -8.99 -2.95
N PHE A 208 7.58 -8.65 -1.66
CA PHE A 208 7.95 -9.57 -0.60
C PHE A 208 6.74 -9.95 0.23
N ASP A 209 6.66 -11.23 0.60
CA ASP A 209 5.66 -11.74 1.53
C ASP A 209 6.25 -12.78 2.48
N ALA A 210 5.50 -13.15 3.51
CA ALA A 210 5.78 -14.34 4.30
C ALA A 210 4.61 -15.31 4.22
N ASN A 211 4.88 -16.61 4.33
CA ASN A 211 3.81 -17.60 4.30
C ASN A 211 3.07 -17.65 5.65
N PHE A 212 1.83 -17.16 5.69
CA PHE A 212 0.95 -17.23 6.86
C PHE A 212 -0.06 -18.37 6.77
N THR A 213 -0.26 -18.98 5.60
CA THR A 213 -1.20 -20.11 5.46
C THR A 213 -0.60 -21.43 5.91
N ALA A 214 0.72 -21.59 5.79
CA ALA A 214 1.42 -22.75 6.35
C ALA A 214 1.25 -22.78 7.88
N ASN A 215 0.66 -23.86 8.40
CA ASN A 215 0.36 -24.10 9.82
C ASN A 215 -0.81 -23.28 10.41
N GLY A 216 -1.81 -22.93 9.59
CA GLY A 216 -3.06 -22.32 10.08
C GLY A 216 -2.84 -20.94 10.72
N GLY A 217 -1.96 -20.12 10.16
CA GLY A 217 -1.65 -18.77 10.68
C GLY A 217 -0.56 -18.73 11.74
N ALA A 218 -0.34 -19.82 12.49
CA ALA A 218 0.62 -19.85 13.59
C ALA A 218 2.07 -19.69 13.09
N ARG A 219 2.88 -18.92 13.83
CA ARG A 219 4.31 -18.75 13.51
C ARG A 219 5.07 -20.03 13.86
N PRO A 220 5.82 -20.66 12.94
CA PRO A 220 6.71 -21.77 13.27
C PRO A 220 7.84 -21.35 14.23
N ALA A 221 8.37 -22.30 15.00
CA ALA A 221 9.49 -22.03 15.92
C ALA A 221 10.73 -21.44 15.20
N GLY A 222 10.99 -21.86 13.95
CA GLY A 222 12.07 -21.36 13.10
C GLY A 222 11.76 -20.05 12.36
N GLY A 223 10.61 -19.41 12.62
CA GLY A 223 10.11 -18.27 11.86
C GLY A 223 9.38 -18.66 10.58
N ARG A 224 8.73 -17.68 9.95
CA ARG A 224 8.06 -17.88 8.66
C ARG A 224 9.06 -17.74 7.52
N ASP A 225 8.88 -18.55 6.49
CA ASP A 225 9.61 -18.38 5.24
C ASP A 225 9.20 -17.08 4.56
N THR A 226 10.20 -16.28 4.17
CA THR A 226 10.03 -15.05 3.39
C THR A 226 10.21 -15.37 1.91
N TYR A 227 9.34 -14.84 1.07
CA TYR A 227 9.37 -15.03 -0.38
C TYR A 227 9.58 -13.70 -1.09
N LEU A 228 10.38 -13.74 -2.16
CA LEU A 228 10.49 -12.68 -3.15
C LEU A 228 9.72 -13.13 -4.39
N VAL A 229 8.70 -12.38 -4.77
CA VAL A 229 7.95 -12.59 -6.00
C VAL A 229 8.37 -11.54 -7.00
N SER A 230 8.85 -11.98 -8.17
CA SER A 230 9.08 -11.11 -9.32
C SER A 230 7.93 -11.22 -10.30
N VAL A 231 7.53 -10.13 -10.94
CA VAL A 231 6.52 -10.11 -12.01
C VAL A 231 7.09 -9.39 -13.21
N ASP A 232 7.14 -10.09 -14.34
CA ASP A 232 7.44 -9.48 -15.63
C ASP A 232 6.15 -8.90 -16.22
N PRO A 233 6.03 -7.56 -16.31
CA PRO A 233 4.80 -6.94 -16.79
C PRO A 233 4.57 -7.16 -18.28
N THR A 234 5.60 -7.55 -19.04
CA THR A 234 5.49 -7.80 -20.48
C THR A 234 5.00 -9.22 -20.78
N THR A 235 5.19 -10.17 -19.88
CA THR A 235 4.70 -11.55 -20.05
C THR A 235 3.53 -11.87 -19.12
N GLY A 236 3.35 -11.12 -18.03
CA GLY A 236 2.38 -11.42 -16.99
C GLY A 236 2.74 -12.68 -16.20
N VAL A 237 4.03 -13.04 -16.14
CA VAL A 237 4.49 -14.22 -15.39
C VAL A 237 5.05 -13.77 -14.05
N ALA A 238 4.50 -14.32 -12.96
CA ALA A 238 5.08 -14.20 -11.63
C ALA A 238 6.02 -15.38 -11.34
N LYS A 239 7.19 -15.07 -10.79
CA LYS A 239 8.16 -16.07 -10.33
C LYS A 239 8.46 -15.86 -8.84
N PRO A 240 7.93 -16.74 -7.97
CA PRO A 240 8.22 -16.75 -6.54
C PRO A 240 9.56 -17.43 -6.25
N MET A 241 10.30 -16.90 -5.29
CA MET A 241 11.59 -17.44 -4.85
C MET A 241 11.66 -17.37 -3.32
N LEU A 242 12.07 -18.46 -2.67
CA LEU A 242 12.33 -18.47 -1.23
C LEU A 242 13.57 -17.59 -0.96
N VAL A 243 13.46 -16.67 0.01
CA VAL A 243 14.58 -15.82 0.40
C VAL A 243 15.45 -16.55 1.42
N GLU A 244 16.66 -16.93 1.02
CA GLU A 244 17.65 -17.53 1.91
C GLU A 244 18.27 -16.47 2.83
N GLY A 245 18.32 -16.73 4.13
CA GLY A 245 18.99 -15.85 5.11
C GLY A 245 18.09 -14.81 5.79
N ALA A 246 16.81 -14.70 5.39
CA ALA A 246 15.80 -13.90 6.08
C ALA A 246 14.59 -14.75 6.47
N LYS A 247 13.90 -14.34 7.53
CA LYS A 247 12.68 -14.97 8.04
C LYS A 247 11.69 -13.90 8.46
N ASP A 248 10.45 -14.34 8.61
CA ASP A 248 9.30 -13.58 9.08
C ASP A 248 8.82 -12.50 8.09
N TYR A 249 7.82 -11.75 8.52
CA TYR A 249 7.07 -10.86 7.65
C TYR A 249 7.92 -9.67 7.21
N PRO A 250 8.05 -9.42 5.88
CA PRO A 250 8.72 -8.25 5.34
C PRO A 250 7.85 -6.99 5.52
N THR A 251 8.28 -6.08 6.38
CA THR A 251 7.53 -4.85 6.73
C THR A 251 7.87 -3.66 5.83
N GLY A 252 9.06 -3.67 5.22
CA GLY A 252 9.50 -2.60 4.35
C GLY A 252 10.61 -3.01 3.43
N TYR A 253 10.61 -2.43 2.23
CA TYR A 253 11.62 -2.71 1.23
C TYR A 253 11.70 -1.59 0.21
N ALA A 254 12.90 -1.39 -0.33
CA ALA A 254 13.15 -0.46 -1.42
C ALA A 254 14.40 -0.87 -2.20
N LEU A 255 14.38 -0.62 -3.52
CA LEU A 255 15.51 -0.92 -4.39
C LEU A 255 16.61 0.13 -4.21
N HIS A 256 17.84 -0.34 -4.04
CA HIS A 256 19.02 0.51 -4.01
C HIS A 256 19.67 0.57 -5.40
N GLU A 257 20.47 1.61 -5.65
CA GLU A 257 21.13 1.81 -6.95
C GLU A 257 22.23 0.78 -7.26
N ASP A 258 22.66 -0.02 -6.29
CA ASP A 258 23.50 -1.20 -6.56
C ASP A 258 22.70 -2.36 -7.20
N GLY A 259 21.38 -2.22 -7.35
CA GLY A 259 20.49 -3.24 -7.88
C GLY A 259 20.09 -4.32 -6.87
N ARG A 260 20.43 -4.14 -5.58
CA ARG A 260 19.98 -4.96 -4.46
C ARG A 260 18.82 -4.29 -3.73
N ILE A 261 18.02 -5.07 -3.02
CA ILE A 261 16.86 -4.55 -2.28
C ILE A 261 17.21 -4.45 -0.81
N ARG A 262 16.98 -3.29 -0.18
CA ARG A 262 17.06 -3.17 1.28
C ARG A 262 15.71 -3.55 1.85
N MET A 263 15.64 -4.66 2.58
CA MET A 263 14.41 -5.22 3.13
C MET A 263 14.49 -5.27 4.66
N ALA A 264 13.39 -5.02 5.36
CA ALA A 264 13.25 -5.24 6.79
C ALA A 264 12.25 -6.35 7.05
N THR A 265 12.51 -7.21 8.04
CA THR A 265 11.55 -8.18 8.56
C THR A 265 11.32 -7.99 10.05
N GLU A 266 10.15 -8.43 10.54
CA GLU A 266 9.85 -8.47 11.96
C GLU A 266 10.88 -9.33 12.73
N ALA A 267 11.41 -8.81 13.83
CA ALA A 267 12.14 -9.60 14.81
C ALA A 267 11.19 -9.99 15.94
N TRP A 268 11.10 -11.29 16.23
CA TRP A 268 10.22 -11.83 17.27
C TRP A 268 11.01 -12.22 18.52
N ASP A 269 10.35 -12.16 19.68
CA ASP A 269 10.91 -12.71 20.92
C ASP A 269 11.21 -14.22 20.80
N SER A 270 11.97 -14.76 21.76
CA SER A 270 12.31 -16.19 21.78
C SER A 270 11.10 -17.12 21.89
N ALA A 271 9.94 -16.60 22.30
CA ALA A 271 8.69 -17.34 22.39
C ALA A 271 7.87 -17.28 21.08
N GLY A 272 8.28 -16.47 20.11
CA GLY A 272 7.53 -16.21 18.88
C GLY A 272 6.19 -15.52 19.11
N LYS A 273 6.03 -14.78 20.22
CA LYS A 273 4.74 -14.20 20.65
C LYS A 273 4.62 -12.72 20.39
N THR A 274 5.71 -11.97 20.49
CA THR A 274 5.71 -10.52 20.30
C THR A 274 6.81 -10.07 19.37
N ILE A 275 6.52 -9.04 18.57
CA ILE A 275 7.52 -8.36 17.75
C ILE A 275 8.32 -7.44 18.67
N VAL A 276 9.63 -7.70 18.76
CA VAL A 276 10.59 -6.99 19.62
C VAL A 276 11.48 -6.02 18.84
N GLY A 277 11.39 -5.97 17.52
CA GLY A 277 12.28 -5.17 16.68
C GLY A 277 12.15 -5.49 15.20
N TYR A 278 13.17 -5.09 14.44
CA TYR A 278 13.28 -5.37 13.01
C TYR A 278 14.71 -5.80 12.66
N ASN A 279 14.81 -6.72 11.69
CA ASN A 279 16.07 -7.12 11.07
C ASN A 279 16.13 -6.52 9.67
N PHE A 280 17.25 -5.89 9.31
CA PHE A 280 17.44 -5.23 8.01
C PHE A 280 18.44 -6.02 7.18
N TYR A 281 18.11 -6.24 5.90
CA TYR A 281 18.86 -7.09 4.99
C TYR A 281 19.15 -6.38 3.68
N SER A 282 20.26 -6.76 3.04
CA SER A 282 20.50 -6.55 1.61
C SER A 282 20.19 -7.83 0.84
N VAL A 283 19.14 -7.80 0.02
CA VAL A 283 18.65 -8.93 -0.75
C VAL A 283 19.13 -8.84 -2.20
N ASP A 284 19.73 -9.91 -2.68
CA ASP A 284 20.00 -10.13 -4.10
C ASP A 284 18.69 -10.58 -4.79
N PRO A 285 18.09 -9.79 -5.68
CA PRO A 285 16.82 -10.16 -6.30
C PRO A 285 16.93 -11.31 -7.29
N GLU A 286 18.12 -11.60 -7.84
CA GLU A 286 18.31 -12.69 -8.81
C GLU A 286 18.48 -14.04 -8.11
N ALA A 287 19.22 -14.03 -7.01
CA ALA A 287 19.50 -15.24 -6.22
C ALA A 287 18.52 -15.46 -5.06
N ALA A 288 17.68 -14.47 -4.73
CA ALA A 288 16.87 -14.43 -3.51
C ALA A 288 17.70 -14.71 -2.23
N LYS A 289 18.89 -14.11 -2.13
CA LYS A 289 19.78 -14.27 -0.97
C LYS A 289 19.88 -12.98 -0.16
N ALA A 290 19.55 -13.08 1.11
CA ALA A 290 19.60 -11.98 2.07
C ALA A 290 20.91 -12.02 2.88
N SER A 291 21.49 -10.84 3.11
CA SER A 291 22.59 -10.64 4.04
C SER A 291 22.18 -9.61 5.09
N LEU A 292 22.30 -9.95 6.37
CA LEU A 292 21.93 -9.07 7.48
C LEU A 292 22.85 -7.83 7.49
N LEU A 293 22.25 -6.64 7.50
CA LEU A 293 22.93 -5.35 7.60
C LEU A 293 22.94 -4.86 9.05
N GLY A 294 21.82 -5.03 9.76
CA GLY A 294 21.67 -4.62 11.15
C GLY A 294 20.32 -4.99 11.71
N SER A 295 20.12 -4.70 12.99
CA SER A 295 18.85 -4.93 13.69
C SER A 295 18.58 -3.82 14.70
N ASN A 296 17.31 -3.51 14.95
CA ASN A 296 16.93 -2.59 16.02
C ASN A 296 15.99 -3.27 17.02
N VAL A 297 15.82 -2.64 18.18
CA VAL A 297 14.81 -3.02 19.17
C VAL A 297 13.64 -2.05 19.05
N LYS A 298 12.43 -2.59 18.95
CA LYS A 298 11.20 -1.82 18.91
C LYS A 298 11.02 -1.09 20.24
N GLY A 299 10.70 0.21 20.19
CA GLY A 299 10.32 0.97 21.37
C GLY A 299 9.08 0.38 22.07
N SER A 300 8.84 0.75 23.33
CA SER A 300 7.68 0.27 24.09
C SER A 300 6.36 0.93 23.71
N LYS A 301 6.40 2.07 23.00
CA LYS A 301 5.25 2.84 22.52
C LYS A 301 5.66 3.67 21.29
N GLU A 302 4.69 4.15 20.51
CA GLU A 302 4.94 5.00 19.33
C GLU A 302 5.55 6.36 19.72
N SER A 303 4.90 7.05 20.65
CA SER A 303 5.28 8.40 21.07
C SER A 303 6.72 8.48 21.61
N GLY A 304 7.57 9.23 20.92
CA GLY A 304 8.95 9.50 21.29
C GLY A 304 9.91 8.32 21.07
N ASN A 305 9.52 7.28 20.31
CA ASN A 305 10.40 6.18 19.93
C ASN A 305 10.37 5.97 18.41
N PRO A 306 11.24 6.66 17.65
CA PRO A 306 11.31 6.54 16.19
C PRO A 306 11.49 5.09 15.71
N GLU A 307 12.10 4.23 16.54
CA GLU A 307 12.33 2.81 16.29
C GLU A 307 11.04 1.98 16.15
N PHE A 308 9.92 2.45 16.69
CA PHE A 308 8.69 1.66 16.83
C PHE A 308 8.17 1.11 15.49
N TYR A 309 8.38 1.85 14.40
CA TYR A 309 8.03 1.45 13.04
C TYR A 309 9.23 1.58 12.08
N ALA A 310 10.46 1.42 12.58
CA ALA A 310 11.67 1.58 11.77
C ALA A 310 11.75 0.62 10.57
N GLY A 311 11.16 -0.57 10.68
CA GLY A 311 11.12 -1.56 9.61
C GLY A 311 10.12 -1.27 8.48
N TYR A 312 9.32 -0.21 8.56
CA TYR A 312 8.31 0.14 7.55
C TYR A 312 8.84 1.21 6.57
N HIS A 313 10.02 0.99 6.00
CA HIS A 313 10.64 1.94 5.07
C HIS A 313 10.22 1.71 3.61
N ARG A 314 10.33 2.76 2.79
CA ARG A 314 10.11 2.75 1.32
C ARG A 314 11.17 3.50 0.52
N GLY A 315 12.19 4.04 1.17
CA GLY A 315 13.37 4.57 0.50
C GLY A 315 14.67 4.10 1.14
N VAL A 316 15.76 4.28 0.39
CA VAL A 316 17.14 3.94 0.78
C VAL A 316 18.04 5.08 0.36
N ALA A 317 18.95 5.52 1.23
CA ALA A 317 19.97 6.52 0.93
C ALA A 317 20.88 6.10 -0.23
N LEU A 318 21.55 7.07 -0.85
CA LEU A 318 22.53 6.87 -1.93
C LEU A 318 23.69 5.97 -1.52
N ASP A 319 24.13 6.07 -0.27
CA ASP A 319 25.22 5.25 0.25
C ASP A 319 24.76 3.83 0.65
N GLY A 320 23.45 3.58 0.61
CA GLY A 320 22.84 2.32 0.99
C GLY A 320 22.87 2.01 2.49
N ASN A 321 23.36 2.95 3.32
CA ASN A 321 23.53 2.78 4.77
C ASN A 321 22.37 3.34 5.58
N SER A 322 21.39 3.99 4.97
CA SER A 322 20.18 4.43 5.66
C SER A 322 18.93 4.06 4.88
N VAL A 323 17.84 3.81 5.61
CA VAL A 323 16.50 3.62 5.04
C VAL A 323 15.52 4.64 5.59
N TYR A 324 14.55 4.99 4.78
CA TYR A 324 13.62 6.09 5.00
C TYR A 324 12.18 5.62 5.06
N ARG A 325 11.47 6.06 6.10
CA ARG A 325 10.02 5.91 6.26
C ARG A 325 9.37 7.29 6.28
N LEU A 326 8.62 7.64 5.24
CA LEU A 326 7.82 8.86 5.24
C LEU A 326 6.46 8.59 5.89
N GLY A 327 6.10 9.32 6.94
CA GLY A 327 4.94 8.91 7.73
C GLY A 327 4.56 9.86 8.87
N TYR A 328 3.82 9.30 9.81
CA TYR A 328 3.64 9.85 11.15
C TYR A 328 4.55 9.10 12.12
N GLU A 329 5.09 9.80 13.12
CA GLU A 329 5.81 9.15 14.22
C GLU A 329 4.85 8.23 14.98
N GLU A 330 3.67 8.78 15.28
CA GLU A 330 2.55 8.11 15.92
C GLU A 330 1.49 7.74 14.86
N VAL A 331 1.64 6.56 14.27
CA VAL A 331 0.80 6.07 13.18
C VAL A 331 -0.64 5.85 13.63
N THR A 332 -0.85 5.40 14.86
CA THR A 332 -2.19 5.06 15.37
C THR A 332 -3.09 6.26 15.63
N THR A 333 -2.49 7.44 15.81
CA THR A 333 -3.16 8.73 15.98
C THR A 333 -2.94 9.66 14.79
N MET A 334 -2.07 9.28 13.84
CA MET A 334 -1.63 10.08 12.70
C MET A 334 -1.12 11.46 13.12
N THR A 335 -0.28 11.50 14.15
CA THR A 335 0.33 12.73 14.68
C THR A 335 1.84 12.78 14.42
N THR A 336 2.38 14.00 14.37
CA THR A 336 3.82 14.26 14.16
C THR A 336 4.29 13.73 12.80
N GLN A 337 3.80 14.36 11.72
CA GLN A 337 4.25 14.07 10.36
C GLN A 337 5.75 14.30 10.24
N GLY A 338 6.43 13.46 9.49
CA GLY A 338 7.86 13.52 9.33
C GLY A 338 8.43 12.36 8.53
N ILE A 339 9.73 12.18 8.67
CA ILE A 339 10.48 11.08 8.07
C ILE A 339 11.33 10.40 9.14
N GLY A 340 11.20 9.09 9.23
CA GLY A 340 12.06 8.23 10.03
C GLY A 340 13.29 7.85 9.23
N VAL A 341 14.48 8.12 9.77
CA VAL A 341 15.77 7.76 9.17
C VAL A 341 16.38 6.68 10.03
N THR A 342 16.54 5.48 9.47
CA THR A 342 17.18 4.35 10.17
C THR A 342 18.54 4.08 9.56
N THR A 343 19.60 4.25 10.34
CA THR A 343 21.00 4.01 9.94
C THR A 343 21.36 2.53 10.15
N LEU A 344 22.02 1.95 9.15
CA LEU A 344 22.39 0.53 9.01
C LEU A 344 23.91 0.33 8.94
N SER A 345 24.71 1.34 9.26
CA SER A 345 26.18 1.28 9.22
C SER A 345 26.80 0.42 10.33
N GLU A 346 25.99 0.00 11.30
CA GLU A 346 26.38 -0.82 12.44
C GLU A 346 25.44 -2.02 12.58
N SER A 347 25.88 -3.07 13.29
CA SER A 347 25.04 -4.25 13.56
C SER A 347 23.77 -3.90 14.34
N LYS A 348 23.80 -2.79 15.10
CA LYS A 348 22.64 -2.22 15.78
C LYS A 348 22.18 -0.99 15.00
N ALA A 349 21.06 -1.12 14.30
CA ALA A 349 20.42 -0.02 13.61
C ALA A 349 19.83 0.99 14.61
N THR A 350 19.93 2.27 14.29
CA THR A 350 19.41 3.39 15.09
C THR A 350 18.46 4.22 14.25
N THR A 351 17.36 4.69 14.84
CA THR A 351 16.35 5.47 14.10
C THR A 351 16.20 6.85 14.74
N GLN A 352 16.15 7.88 13.90
CA GLN A 352 15.77 9.24 14.30
C GLN A 352 14.51 9.67 13.54
N TRP A 353 13.73 10.56 14.15
CA TRP A 353 12.57 11.17 13.50
C TRP A 353 12.85 12.63 13.17
N ILE A 354 12.59 13.02 11.92
CA ILE A 354 12.71 14.39 11.44
C ILE A 354 11.29 14.89 11.14
N SER A 355 10.76 15.77 11.99
CA SER A 355 9.40 16.30 11.86
C SER A 355 9.28 17.32 10.73
N GLU A 356 8.13 17.30 10.05
CA GLU A 356 7.69 18.31 9.07
C GLU A 356 8.78 18.72 8.05
N PRO A 357 9.31 17.78 7.25
CA PRO A 357 10.42 18.08 6.35
C PRO A 357 10.08 19.17 5.32
N ALA A 358 8.81 19.32 4.93
CA ALA A 358 8.33 20.37 4.04
C ALA A 358 6.94 20.88 4.46
N LYS A 359 6.86 22.15 4.89
CA LYS A 359 5.63 22.80 5.37
C LYS A 359 4.90 23.49 4.24
N GLY A 360 3.63 23.16 4.00
CA GLY A 360 2.80 23.86 3.00
C GLY A 360 1.94 22.95 2.15
N HIS A 361 2.15 21.63 2.24
CA HIS A 361 1.32 20.62 1.60
C HIS A 361 0.65 19.74 2.64
N ASP A 362 -0.54 19.26 2.31
CA ASP A 362 -1.13 18.16 3.06
C ASP A 362 -0.33 16.90 2.73
N PHE A 363 -0.30 15.95 3.66
CA PHE A 363 0.61 14.82 3.71
C PHE A 363 1.04 14.21 2.35
N PHE A 364 2.32 13.88 2.20
CA PHE A 364 2.90 13.27 1.00
C PHE A 364 2.34 11.87 0.74
N LEU A 365 1.70 11.68 -0.41
CA LEU A 365 1.13 10.41 -0.86
C LEU A 365 2.19 9.45 -1.41
N THR A 366 3.31 9.98 -1.91
CA THR A 366 4.36 9.20 -2.55
C THR A 366 5.74 9.67 -2.08
N PHE A 367 6.75 8.83 -2.30
CA PHE A 367 8.11 9.07 -1.80
C PHE A 367 9.14 8.44 -2.74
N ASP A 368 9.67 9.26 -3.64
CA ASP A 368 10.62 8.84 -4.66
C ASP A 368 11.96 9.55 -4.45
N ARG A 369 13.03 8.81 -4.18
CA ARG A 369 14.36 9.38 -3.99
C ARG A 369 15.00 9.74 -5.34
N LEU A 370 15.50 10.97 -5.46
CA LEU A 370 16.31 11.38 -6.60
C LEU A 370 17.71 10.74 -6.53
N THR A 371 18.17 10.19 -7.66
CA THR A 371 19.52 9.62 -7.77
C THR A 371 20.52 10.68 -8.21
N ASN A 372 21.82 10.35 -8.15
CA ASN A 372 22.88 11.27 -8.56
C ASN A 372 22.79 11.71 -10.04
N GLY A 373 22.07 10.97 -10.89
CA GLY A 373 21.82 11.36 -12.28
C GLY A 373 20.89 12.57 -12.45
N SER A 374 20.04 12.86 -11.48
CA SER A 374 19.01 13.92 -11.56
C SER A 374 19.56 15.32 -11.23
N ALA A 375 20.72 15.67 -11.79
CA ALA A 375 21.37 16.97 -11.60
C ALA A 375 20.47 18.17 -11.94
N LEU A 376 19.45 17.96 -12.79
CA LEU A 376 18.50 18.98 -13.24
C LEU A 376 17.59 19.52 -12.12
N LEU A 377 17.31 18.72 -11.09
CA LEU A 377 16.47 19.12 -9.95
C LEU A 377 17.24 19.42 -8.68
N ARG A 378 18.55 19.18 -8.66
CA ARG A 378 19.41 19.68 -7.59
C ARG A 378 19.60 21.17 -7.83
N GLY A 379 18.59 21.96 -7.48
CA GLY A 379 18.69 23.41 -7.41
C GLY A 379 19.95 23.81 -6.62
N ALA A 380 20.45 25.01 -6.87
CA ALA A 380 21.75 25.49 -6.36
C ALA A 380 21.89 25.57 -4.82
N GLY A 381 20.92 25.08 -4.04
CA GLY A 381 20.89 25.09 -2.58
C GLY A 381 21.23 23.76 -1.90
N ALA A 382 20.92 22.62 -2.53
CA ALA A 382 21.13 21.31 -1.89
C ALA A 382 22.63 21.06 -1.69
N GLY A 383 23.06 20.96 -0.43
CA GLY A 383 24.44 20.66 -0.07
C GLY A 383 24.97 19.42 -0.79
N ALA A 384 26.25 19.40 -1.11
CA ALA A 384 26.89 18.22 -1.68
C ALA A 384 26.78 17.04 -0.68
N GLY A 385 25.84 16.11 -0.95
CA GLY A 385 25.54 14.99 -0.07
C GLY A 385 24.10 14.97 0.49
N ALA A 386 23.34 16.05 0.30
CA ALA A 386 21.95 16.12 0.74
C ALA A 386 21.08 15.12 -0.03
N GLU A 387 20.29 14.36 0.72
CA GLU A 387 19.30 13.43 0.19
C GLU A 387 18.05 14.19 -0.22
N SER A 388 17.55 13.87 -1.41
CA SER A 388 16.53 14.66 -2.08
C SER A 388 15.45 13.79 -2.67
N PHE A 389 14.21 14.28 -2.61
CA PHE A 389 13.02 13.47 -2.84
C PHE A 389 12.02 14.22 -3.71
N LEU A 390 11.27 13.46 -4.50
CA LEU A 390 10.03 13.86 -5.12
C LEU A 390 8.87 13.17 -4.41
N SER A 391 7.82 13.92 -4.15
CA SER A 391 6.59 13.42 -3.53
C SER A 391 5.38 14.03 -4.20
N LEU A 392 4.33 13.24 -4.38
CA LEU A 392 3.02 13.73 -4.76
C LEU A 392 2.26 14.11 -3.48
N ALA A 393 1.66 15.29 -3.44
CA ALA A 393 1.01 15.82 -2.25
C ALA A 393 -0.27 16.58 -2.60
N PRO A 394 -1.36 16.48 -1.82
CA PRO A 394 -2.49 17.38 -1.99
C PRO A 394 -2.09 18.83 -1.68
N SER A 395 -2.49 19.74 -2.57
CA SER A 395 -2.23 21.17 -2.39
C SER A 395 -3.12 21.76 -1.29
N THR A 396 -2.53 22.37 -0.25
CA THR A 396 -3.30 23.04 0.83
C THR A 396 -4.01 24.31 0.35
N SER A 397 -3.48 24.93 -0.70
CA SER A 397 -3.96 26.20 -1.24
C SER A 397 -5.20 26.06 -2.13
N SER A 398 -5.47 24.85 -2.61
CA SER A 398 -6.46 24.63 -3.66
C SER A 398 -7.78 24.11 -3.08
N ARG A 399 -8.89 24.81 -3.36
CA ARG A 399 -10.24 24.22 -3.20
C ARG A 399 -10.51 23.13 -4.26
N SER A 400 -9.63 22.99 -5.24
CA SER A 400 -9.83 22.23 -6.48
C SER A 400 -9.32 20.79 -6.44
N ARG A 401 -8.97 20.25 -5.26
CA ARG A 401 -8.45 18.87 -5.14
C ARG A 401 -7.30 18.63 -6.13
N SER A 402 -6.30 19.50 -6.16
CA SER A 402 -5.11 19.27 -6.98
C SER A 402 -4.06 18.45 -6.24
N LEU A 403 -3.27 17.71 -7.00
CA LEU A 403 -2.03 17.09 -6.52
C LEU A 403 -0.84 17.84 -7.09
N ASP A 404 0.12 18.15 -6.23
CA ASP A 404 1.38 18.78 -6.58
C ASP A 404 2.50 17.75 -6.50
N VAL A 405 3.42 17.76 -7.47
CA VAL A 405 4.72 17.09 -7.36
C VAL A 405 5.66 18.07 -6.69
N VAL A 406 6.10 17.73 -5.49
CA VAL A 406 7.00 18.56 -4.71
C VAL A 406 8.37 17.94 -4.61
N HIS A 407 9.38 18.78 -4.71
CA HIS A 407 10.76 18.48 -4.45
C HIS A 407 11.14 18.98 -3.06
N TRP A 408 11.82 18.15 -2.27
CA TRP A 408 12.22 18.47 -0.90
C TRP A 408 13.46 17.69 -0.47
N SER A 409 14.04 18.04 0.70
CA SER A 409 15.22 17.38 1.28
C SER A 409 15.10 17.20 2.80
N THR A 410 15.90 16.31 3.39
CA THR A 410 15.96 16.15 4.85
C THR A 410 16.81 17.20 5.56
N GLU A 411 17.72 17.88 4.85
CA GLU A 411 18.65 18.85 5.46
C GLU A 411 18.05 20.25 5.57
N GLU A 412 17.27 20.66 4.58
CA GLU A 412 16.67 21.98 4.51
C GLU A 412 15.23 21.95 5.04
N SER A 413 15.09 21.75 6.34
CA SER A 413 13.76 21.69 6.99
C SER A 413 12.88 22.87 6.58
N ASN A 414 11.65 22.59 6.18
CA ASN A 414 10.63 23.55 5.75
C ASN A 414 10.82 24.19 4.37
N THR A 415 11.77 23.73 3.55
CA THR A 415 11.90 24.17 2.16
C THR A 415 11.36 23.09 1.22
N TYR A 416 10.61 23.52 0.21
CA TYR A 416 10.15 22.66 -0.88
C TYR A 416 9.97 23.50 -2.14
N GLU A 417 10.02 22.83 -3.28
CA GLU A 417 9.71 23.40 -4.58
C GLU A 417 8.55 22.63 -5.23
N VAL A 418 7.53 23.33 -5.71
CA VAL A 418 6.48 22.69 -6.53
C VAL A 418 7.01 22.57 -7.96
N ILE A 419 7.31 21.33 -8.36
CA ILE A 419 7.81 21.00 -9.69
C ILE A 419 6.68 21.03 -10.72
N ALA A 420 5.52 20.48 -10.34
CA ALA A 420 4.34 20.36 -11.19
C ALA A 420 3.06 20.35 -10.36
N SER A 421 1.95 20.78 -10.97
CA SER A 421 0.62 20.70 -10.38
C SER A 421 -0.36 20.06 -11.36
N PHE A 422 -1.14 19.11 -10.87
CA PHE A 422 -2.18 18.41 -11.61
C PHE A 422 -3.55 18.84 -11.10
N ALA A 423 -4.19 19.75 -11.84
CA ALA A 423 -5.58 20.09 -11.59
C ALA A 423 -6.48 18.87 -11.82
N ASN A 424 -7.52 18.70 -10.99
CA ASN A 424 -8.48 17.59 -11.07
C ASN A 424 -7.91 16.17 -10.87
N ALA A 425 -6.67 16.05 -10.39
CA ALA A 425 -6.10 14.78 -9.96
C ALA A 425 -6.25 14.61 -8.44
N HIS A 426 -6.62 13.42 -7.97
CA HIS A 426 -6.67 13.11 -6.55
C HIS A 426 -6.26 11.65 -6.28
N ALA A 427 -5.99 11.34 -5.01
CA ALA A 427 -5.78 9.96 -4.58
C ALA A 427 -7.07 9.12 -4.75
N PRO A 428 -6.97 7.79 -4.92
CA PRO A 428 -8.14 6.91 -4.99
C PRO A 428 -9.03 7.06 -3.76
N ARG A 429 -10.36 6.95 -3.94
CA ARG A 429 -11.35 7.08 -2.86
C ARG A 429 -12.36 5.93 -2.92
N ALA A 430 -12.79 5.46 -1.76
CA ALA A 430 -13.97 4.62 -1.61
C ALA A 430 -15.17 5.49 -1.21
N ILE A 431 -16.32 5.21 -1.83
CA ILE A 431 -17.58 5.89 -1.54
C ILE A 431 -17.93 5.69 -0.06
N GLY A 432 -18.13 6.79 0.67
CA GLY A 432 -18.51 6.76 2.09
C GLY A 432 -17.37 6.40 3.05
N LEU A 433 -16.23 5.91 2.55
CA LEU A 433 -15.07 5.57 3.36
C LEU A 433 -13.96 6.62 3.26
N GLY A 434 -13.85 7.34 2.13
CA GLY A 434 -12.82 8.37 1.96
C GLY A 434 -11.64 7.91 1.11
N THR A 435 -10.50 8.57 1.25
CA THR A 435 -9.29 8.27 0.48
C THR A 435 -8.72 6.89 0.85
N LEU A 436 -8.53 6.05 -0.17
CA LEU A 436 -7.87 4.73 -0.12
C LEU A 436 -6.38 4.80 -0.48
N GLY A 437 -5.92 5.94 -0.99
CA GLY A 437 -4.64 6.55 -0.63
C GLY A 437 -3.35 6.01 -1.21
N TYR A 438 -3.27 4.76 -1.67
CA TYR A 438 -2.06 4.32 -2.38
C TYR A 438 -2.05 4.89 -3.81
N VAL A 439 -0.98 5.62 -4.13
CA VAL A 439 -0.67 6.12 -5.47
C VAL A 439 0.63 5.47 -5.90
N ALA A 440 0.60 4.72 -7.01
CA ALA A 440 1.80 4.11 -7.55
C ALA A 440 2.59 5.14 -8.36
N THR A 441 3.90 5.22 -8.15
CA THR A 441 4.81 6.13 -8.84
C THR A 441 5.92 5.39 -9.57
N ALA A 442 6.52 6.07 -10.55
CA ALA A 442 7.74 5.66 -11.21
C ALA A 442 8.61 6.89 -11.44
N LEU A 443 9.92 6.70 -11.24
CA LEU A 443 10.91 7.73 -11.44
C LEU A 443 12.03 7.21 -12.33
N THR A 444 12.38 8.00 -13.34
CA THR A 444 13.59 7.86 -14.15
C THR A 444 14.47 9.10 -13.97
N GLU A 445 15.61 9.19 -14.66
CA GLU A 445 16.47 10.38 -14.57
C GLU A 445 15.78 11.67 -15.03
N THR A 446 14.87 11.56 -16.00
CA THR A 446 14.24 12.71 -16.68
C THR A 446 12.72 12.75 -16.55
N THR A 447 12.09 11.72 -16.00
CA THR A 447 10.62 11.63 -15.99
C THR A 447 10.12 11.08 -14.68
N TYR A 448 9.12 11.76 -14.13
CA TYR A 448 8.29 11.28 -13.02
C TYR A 448 6.91 10.91 -13.56
N ALA A 449 6.37 9.79 -13.12
CA ALA A 449 5.00 9.38 -13.42
C ALA A 449 4.28 8.89 -12.16
N ALA A 450 2.97 9.10 -12.12
CA ALA A 450 2.10 8.63 -11.06
C ALA A 450 0.76 8.12 -11.64
N LEU A 451 0.23 7.04 -11.08
CA LEU A 451 -1.15 6.63 -11.30
C LEU A 451 -2.04 7.33 -10.29
N VAL A 452 -2.87 8.24 -10.77
CA VAL A 452 -3.78 9.06 -9.98
C VAL A 452 -5.21 8.83 -10.44
N VAL A 453 -6.16 9.42 -9.72
CA VAL A 453 -7.55 9.45 -10.16
C VAL A 453 -7.88 10.82 -10.72
N GLU A 454 -8.39 10.85 -11.95
CA GLU A 454 -9.02 12.03 -12.53
C GLU A 454 -10.48 12.08 -12.07
N TYR A 455 -10.89 13.24 -11.55
CA TYR A 455 -12.21 13.43 -10.97
C TYR A 455 -13.34 13.19 -11.96
N GLY A 456 -14.22 12.24 -11.64
CA GLY A 456 -15.52 12.08 -12.28
C GLY A 456 -16.59 12.99 -11.64
N VAL A 457 -17.67 13.30 -12.35
CA VAL A 457 -18.82 14.06 -11.78
C VAL A 457 -19.40 13.38 -10.53
N GLN A 458 -19.17 12.08 -10.38
CA GLN A 458 -19.47 11.27 -9.20
C GLN A 458 -18.27 10.35 -8.94
N SER A 459 -18.01 9.98 -7.68
CA SER A 459 -16.92 9.05 -7.32
C SER A 459 -17.03 7.67 -7.98
N ALA A 460 -18.25 7.24 -8.33
CA ALA A 460 -18.46 6.03 -9.12
C ALA A 460 -17.95 6.14 -10.57
N LEU A 461 -17.74 7.38 -11.05
CA LEU A 461 -17.23 7.71 -12.39
C LEU A 461 -15.75 8.11 -12.37
N ASP A 462 -15.10 8.07 -11.21
CA ASP A 462 -13.66 8.31 -11.07
C ASP A 462 -12.88 7.37 -11.97
N ARG A 463 -11.90 7.94 -12.67
CA ARG A 463 -11.08 7.22 -13.65
C ARG A 463 -9.65 7.21 -13.21
N TRP A 464 -8.99 6.07 -13.34
CA TRP A 464 -7.53 6.07 -13.29
C TRP A 464 -6.98 6.90 -14.45
N ALA A 465 -5.95 7.67 -14.16
CA ALA A 465 -5.18 8.47 -15.10
C ALA A 465 -3.69 8.30 -14.80
N ILE A 466 -2.86 8.53 -15.82
CA ILE A 466 -1.42 8.67 -15.64
C ILE A 466 -1.06 10.15 -15.68
N ALA A 467 -0.43 10.60 -14.60
CA ALA A 467 0.17 11.92 -14.47
C ALA A 467 1.66 11.79 -14.78
N VAL A 468 2.20 12.60 -15.69
CA VAL A 468 3.60 12.53 -16.13
C VAL A 468 4.20 13.93 -16.11
N VAL A 469 5.44 14.04 -15.62
CA VAL A 469 6.25 15.25 -15.58
C VAL A 469 7.58 14.99 -16.26
N ASP A 470 7.93 15.80 -17.24
CA ASP A 470 9.31 15.88 -17.73
C ASP A 470 10.14 16.73 -16.75
N LEU A 471 11.04 16.08 -16.02
CA LEU A 471 11.88 16.74 -15.01
C LEU A 471 12.95 17.64 -15.63
N SER A 472 13.23 17.52 -16.93
CA SER A 472 14.10 18.44 -17.67
C SER A 472 13.40 19.72 -18.09
N SER A 473 12.07 19.68 -18.18
CA SER A 473 11.21 20.83 -18.43
C SER A 473 9.95 20.73 -17.56
N PRO A 474 10.03 21.02 -16.24
CA PRO A 474 8.95 20.77 -15.27
C PRO A 474 7.57 21.35 -15.61
N LYS A 475 7.53 22.35 -16.50
CA LYS A 475 6.27 22.92 -17.02
C LYS A 475 5.56 22.01 -18.02
N ASN A 476 6.25 21.03 -18.57
CA ASN A 476 5.70 20.04 -19.48
C ASN A 476 5.14 18.87 -18.67
N THR A 477 3.86 18.98 -18.34
CA THR A 477 3.12 18.00 -17.56
C THR A 477 1.94 17.51 -18.36
N THR A 478 1.61 16.23 -18.19
CA THR A 478 0.43 15.64 -18.82
C THR A 478 -0.36 14.86 -17.79
N LEU A 479 -1.68 15.02 -17.82
CA LEU A 479 -2.62 14.15 -17.11
C LEU A 479 -3.52 13.50 -18.15
N LYS A 480 -3.42 12.18 -18.30
CA LYS A 480 -4.16 11.43 -19.31
C LYS A 480 -4.96 10.31 -18.68
N ALA A 481 -6.28 10.37 -18.82
CA ALA A 481 -7.17 9.28 -18.42
C ALA A 481 -6.78 7.97 -19.11
N LEU A 482 -6.81 6.86 -18.37
CA LEU A 482 -6.53 5.57 -18.96
C LEU A 482 -7.65 5.14 -19.93
N SER A 483 -7.26 4.60 -21.08
CA SER A 483 -8.17 4.15 -22.14
C SER A 483 -7.81 2.74 -22.63
N PRO A 484 -8.75 1.77 -22.70
CA PRO A 484 -10.18 1.89 -22.42
C PRO A 484 -10.49 2.16 -20.95
N TRP A 485 -11.72 2.60 -20.67
CA TRP A 485 -12.15 3.05 -19.35
C TRP A 485 -11.76 2.10 -18.21
N SER A 486 -11.11 2.64 -17.19
CA SER A 486 -10.76 1.96 -15.94
C SER A 486 -11.33 2.71 -14.73
N SER A 487 -12.33 2.10 -14.07
CA SER A 487 -12.96 2.70 -12.89
C SER A 487 -12.06 2.56 -11.67
N ALA A 488 -11.82 3.67 -10.97
CA ALA A 488 -11.07 3.68 -9.72
C ALA A 488 -11.75 2.91 -8.58
N GLY A 489 -13.08 2.72 -8.66
CA GLY A 489 -13.83 1.91 -7.69
C GLY A 489 -13.72 0.39 -7.91
N ILE A 490 -13.12 -0.06 -9.02
CA ILE A 490 -12.98 -1.49 -9.36
C ILE A 490 -11.52 -1.92 -9.32
N TRP A 491 -10.59 -1.00 -9.62
CA TRP A 491 -9.16 -1.29 -9.66
C TRP A 491 -8.42 -0.58 -8.55
N SER A 492 -7.49 -1.30 -7.90
CA SER A 492 -6.49 -0.72 -7.01
C SER A 492 -5.12 -0.79 -7.67
N ALA A 493 -4.42 0.33 -7.78
CA ALA A 493 -3.03 0.33 -8.22
C ALA A 493 -2.16 -0.41 -7.21
N SER A 494 -1.17 -1.15 -7.69
CA SER A 494 -0.24 -1.93 -6.87
C SER A 494 1.22 -1.73 -7.26
N GLY A 495 1.49 -1.09 -8.38
CA GLY A 495 2.85 -0.69 -8.77
C GLY A 495 2.83 0.04 -10.11
N LEU A 496 3.82 0.89 -10.33
CA LEU A 496 4.05 1.62 -11.58
C LEU A 496 5.55 1.55 -11.90
N GLY A 497 5.87 1.42 -13.18
CA GLY A 497 7.23 1.35 -13.69
C GLY A 497 7.35 2.02 -15.05
N MET A 498 8.56 2.48 -15.38
CA MET A 498 8.94 3.04 -16.68
C MET A 498 10.25 2.43 -17.17
#